data_AF-A0A2N2IQR8-F1
#
_entry.id   AF-A0A2N2IQR8-F1
#
_cell.length_a   1.000
_cell.length_b   1.000
_cell.length_c   1.000
_cell.angle_alpha   90.00
_cell.angle_beta   90.00
_cell.angle_gamma   90.00
#
_symmetry.space_group_name_H-M   'P 1'
#
loop_
_entity.id
_entity.type
_entity.pdbx_description
1 polymer ?
#
loop_
_entity_poly.entity_id
_entity_poly.type
_entity_poly.pdbx_seq_one_letter_code
_entity_poly.pdbx_strand_id
1 'polypeptide(L)'
;MTQLLPHIKIETHESGRVFLVIDDYELFDFIDDYLAEKFEIFSESRTSKEREGGEVISLYFPIGVTVEQVSGAISSLSAAEVEEIYRLNNG
;
A
#
# COMPACT_ATOMS: atom_id res chain seq x y z
N MET A 1 1.09 13.14 3.28
CA MET A 1 1.07 11.94 2.42
C MET A 1 1.80 12.21 1.10
N THR A 2 2.63 11.28 0.66
CA THR A 2 3.34 11.31 -0.63
C THR A 2 2.75 10.24 -1.55
N GLN A 3 2.48 10.57 -2.81
CA GLN A 3 2.01 9.60 -3.81
C GLN A 3 3.21 8.78 -4.31
N LEU A 4 3.10 7.44 -4.32
CA LEU A 4 4.14 6.54 -4.86
C LEU A 4 3.77 6.05 -6.26
N LEU A 5 2.60 5.45 -6.39
CA LEU A 5 2.00 4.93 -7.63
C LEU A 5 0.50 5.22 -7.61
N PRO A 6 -0.23 5.13 -8.73
CA PRO A 6 -1.69 5.30 -8.71
C PRO A 6 -2.33 4.48 -7.57
N HIS A 7 -3.30 5.07 -6.87
CA HIS A 7 -4.01 4.42 -5.74
C HIS A 7 -3.15 4.03 -4.53
N ILE A 8 -1.84 4.33 -4.50
CA ILE A 8 -0.91 3.98 -3.41
C ILE A 8 -0.18 5.21 -2.91
N LYS A 9 -0.38 5.54 -1.64
CA LYS A 9 0.28 6.65 -0.94
C LYS A 9 1.06 6.15 0.26
N ILE A 10 2.12 6.86 0.63
CA ILE A 10 2.93 6.59 1.83
C ILE A 10 2.92 7.80 2.77
N GLU A 11 2.97 7.52 4.07
CA GLU A 11 3.12 8.53 5.10
C GLU A 11 3.81 7.96 6.35
N THR A 12 4.28 8.86 7.21
CA THR A 12 4.83 8.54 8.53
C THR A 12 3.86 9.05 9.59
N HIS A 13 3.42 8.15 10.46
CA HIS A 13 2.61 8.48 11.63
C HIS A 13 3.46 9.26 12.65
N GLU A 14 2.82 10.04 13.54
CA GLU A 14 3.51 10.84 14.57
C GLU A 14 4.41 10.00 15.50
N SER A 15 4.12 8.70 15.63
CA SER A 15 4.91 7.73 16.38
C SER A 15 6.19 7.26 15.65
N GLY A 16 6.45 7.78 14.44
CA GLY A 16 7.55 7.36 13.57
C GLY A 16 7.28 6.07 12.79
N ARG A 17 6.10 5.45 12.91
CA ARG A 17 5.72 4.28 12.10
C ARG A 17 5.37 4.72 10.68
N VAL A 18 5.88 3.98 9.69
CA VAL A 18 5.52 4.16 8.28
C VAL A 18 4.20 3.43 8.01
N PHE A 19 3.38 3.98 7.12
CA PHE A 19 2.22 3.27 6.60
C PHE A 19 1.93 3.59 5.13
N LEU A 20 1.35 2.63 4.41
CA LEU A 20 0.73 2.86 3.11
C LEU A 20 -0.76 3.10 3.28
N VAL A 21 -1.34 3.88 2.38
CA VAL A 21 -2.78 4.00 2.18
C VAL A 21 -3.07 3.55 0.76
N ILE A 22 -3.93 2.54 0.63
CA ILE A 22 -4.28 1.88 -0.61
C ILE A 22 -5.79 2.00 -0.83
N ASP A 23 -6.12 2.44 -2.03
CA ASP A 23 -7.44 2.93 -2.41
C ASP A 23 -8.30 1.84 -3.11
N ASP A 24 -8.08 0.55 -2.80
CA ASP A 24 -8.82 -0.62 -3.28
C ASP A 24 -8.42 -1.91 -2.51
N TYR A 25 -9.34 -2.89 -2.41
CA TYR A 25 -9.11 -4.14 -1.67
C TYR A 25 -8.19 -5.13 -2.41
N GLU A 26 -8.38 -5.36 -3.70
CA GLU A 26 -7.53 -6.33 -4.44
C GLU A 26 -6.13 -5.77 -4.62
N LEU A 27 -6.03 -4.45 -4.86
CA LEU A 27 -4.74 -3.79 -4.87
C LEU A 27 -4.05 -3.86 -3.50
N PHE A 28 -4.80 -3.75 -2.40
CA PHE A 28 -4.25 -3.93 -1.07
C PHE A 28 -3.68 -5.34 -0.89
N ASP A 29 -4.45 -6.38 -1.23
CA ASP A 29 -4.07 -7.79 -1.04
C ASP A 29 -2.80 -8.10 -1.84
N PHE A 30 -2.79 -7.69 -3.10
CA PHE A 30 -1.60 -7.81 -3.95
C PHE A 30 -0.37 -7.12 -3.36
N ILE A 31 -0.51 -5.88 -2.85
CA ILE A 31 0.63 -5.13 -2.31
C ILE A 31 1.15 -5.76 -1.02
N ASP A 32 0.26 -6.25 -0.14
CA ASP A 32 0.68 -6.90 1.11
C ASP A 32 1.45 -8.20 0.81
N ASP A 33 0.92 -9.05 -0.07
CA ASP A 33 1.60 -10.27 -0.54
C ASP A 33 2.93 -9.95 -1.22
N TYR A 34 2.94 -8.94 -2.10
CA TYR A 34 4.14 -8.53 -2.82
C TYR A 34 5.27 -8.09 -1.88
N LEU A 35 4.94 -7.27 -0.87
CA LEU A 35 5.91 -6.78 0.11
C LEU A 35 6.43 -7.93 0.99
N ALA A 36 5.53 -8.82 1.44
CA ALA A 36 5.90 -9.96 2.27
C ALA A 36 6.78 -10.96 1.50
N GLU A 37 6.39 -11.35 0.28
CA GLU A 37 7.07 -12.39 -0.49
C GLU A 37 8.39 -11.94 -1.13
N LYS A 38 8.47 -10.70 -1.61
CA LYS A 38 9.64 -10.22 -2.37
C LYS A 38 10.67 -9.49 -1.52
N PHE A 39 10.23 -8.83 -0.45
CA PHE A 39 11.07 -7.95 0.35
C PHE A 39 11.12 -8.32 1.84
N GLU A 40 10.38 -9.35 2.26
CA GLU A 40 10.23 -9.73 3.67
C GLU A 40 9.75 -8.55 4.54
N ILE A 41 8.95 -7.66 3.95
CA ILE A 41 8.35 -6.51 4.63
C ILE A 41 6.93 -6.90 5.03
N PHE A 42 6.75 -7.17 6.32
CA PHE A 42 5.45 -7.51 6.89
C PHE A 42 4.72 -6.27 7.39
N SER A 43 3.39 -6.29 7.31
CA SER A 43 2.56 -5.16 7.70
C SER A 43 1.33 -5.61 8.52
N GLU A 44 0.73 -4.67 9.23
CA GLU A 44 -0.58 -4.85 9.87
C GLU A 44 -1.61 -4.00 9.13
N SER A 45 -2.66 -4.62 8.59
CA SER A 45 -3.71 -3.89 7.88
C SER A 45 -4.75 -3.29 8.84
N ARG A 46 -5.26 -2.10 8.49
CA ARG A 46 -6.44 -1.50 9.13
C ARG A 46 -7.34 -0.90 8.07
N THR A 47 -8.59 -1.34 8.03
CA THR A 47 -9.65 -0.69 7.24
C THR A 47 -10.11 0.55 7.99
N SER A 48 -10.01 1.71 7.35
CA SER A 48 -10.32 2.99 8.00
C SER A 48 -11.65 3.60 7.56
N LYS A 49 -12.09 3.32 6.33
CA LYS A 49 -13.30 3.93 5.78
C LYS A 49 -13.83 3.18 4.55
N GLU A 50 -15.11 2.84 4.55
CA GLU A 50 -15.85 2.47 3.34
C GLU A 50 -16.21 3.74 2.54
N ARG A 51 -16.07 3.69 1.21
CA ARG A 51 -16.51 4.74 0.28
C ARG A 51 -17.26 4.11 -0.90
N GLU A 52 -17.98 4.95 -1.64
CA GLU A 52 -18.56 4.55 -2.93
C GLU A 52 -17.41 4.22 -3.88
N GLY A 53 -17.28 2.94 -4.26
CA GLY A 53 -16.13 2.40 -5.02
C GLY A 53 -15.02 1.75 -4.19
N GLY A 54 -15.25 1.37 -2.92
CA GLY A 54 -14.38 0.43 -2.18
C GLY A 54 -14.00 0.85 -0.75
N GLU A 55 -13.08 0.11 -0.14
CA GLU A 55 -12.51 0.40 1.19
C GLU A 55 -11.14 1.09 1.08
N VAL A 56 -10.87 2.05 1.98
CA VAL A 56 -9.51 2.60 2.15
C VAL A 56 -8.79 1.81 3.23
N ILE A 57 -7.75 1.09 2.82
CA ILE A 57 -7.00 0.18 3.67
C ILE A 57 -5.61 0.78 3.91
N SER A 58 -5.19 0.76 5.17
CA SER A 58 -3.87 1.23 5.56
C SER A 58 -2.98 0.07 6.01
N LEU A 59 -1.77 -0.03 5.46
CA LEU A 59 -0.75 -1.00 5.86
C LEU A 59 0.22 -0.34 6.83
N TYR A 60 0.22 -0.75 8.10
CA TYR A 60 1.12 -0.21 9.11
C TYR A 60 2.35 -1.11 9.30
N PHE A 61 3.53 -0.56 9.05
CA PHE A 61 4.77 -1.33 9.19
C PHE A 61 5.29 -1.33 10.63
N PRO A 62 6.05 -2.37 11.03
CA PRO A 62 6.76 -2.42 12.30
C PRO A 62 7.74 -1.25 12.47
N ILE A 63 8.04 -0.92 13.72
CA ILE A 63 9.08 0.07 14.05
C ILE A 63 10.43 -0.45 13.54
N GLY A 64 11.13 0.38 12.77
CA GLY A 64 12.41 0.04 12.13
C GLY A 64 12.34 -0.09 10.61
N VAL A 65 11.14 -0.30 10.05
CA VAL A 65 10.92 -0.19 8.61
C VAL A 65 10.86 1.29 8.22
N THR A 66 11.64 1.69 7.21
CA THR A 66 11.74 3.09 6.77
C THR A 66 10.91 3.39 5.53
N VAL A 67 10.67 4.68 5.29
CA VAL A 67 9.98 5.15 4.09
C VAL A 67 10.75 4.74 2.83
N GLU A 68 12.08 4.79 2.86
CA GLU A 68 12.95 4.42 1.74
C GLU A 68 12.86 2.93 1.41
N GLN A 69 12.77 2.06 2.42
CA GLN A 69 12.61 0.62 2.19
C GLN A 69 11.27 0.32 1.50
N VAL A 70 10.18 0.87 2.03
CA VAL A 70 8.83 0.65 1.47
C VAL A 70 8.71 1.30 0.10
N SER A 71 9.08 2.57 -0.04
CA SER A 71 9.00 3.27 -1.32
C SER A 71 9.91 2.64 -2.38
N GLY A 72 11.09 2.15 -2.01
CA GLY A 72 11.99 1.43 -2.92
C GLY A 72 11.37 0.13 -3.43
N ALA A 73 10.74 -0.65 -2.54
CA ALA A 73 10.02 -1.87 -2.91
C ALA A 73 8.86 -1.55 -3.88
N ILE A 74 7.99 -0.60 -3.50
CA ILE A 74 6.84 -0.20 -4.32
C ILE A 74 7.27 0.37 -5.67
N SER A 75 8.37 1.12 -5.74
CA SER A 75 8.85 1.74 -6.98
C SER A 75 9.34 0.73 -8.03
N SER A 76 9.47 -0.55 -7.67
CA SER A 76 9.80 -1.60 -8.63
C SER A 76 8.59 -2.14 -9.39
N LEU A 77 7.37 -1.80 -8.96
CA LEU A 77 6.14 -2.01 -9.71
C LEU A 77 5.97 -0.91 -10.76
N SER A 78 5.30 -1.26 -11.87
CA SER A 78 4.91 -0.25 -12.86
C SER A 78 3.55 0.36 -12.53
N ALA A 79 3.35 1.63 -12.89
CA ALA A 79 2.03 2.26 -12.76
C ALA A 79 0.95 1.53 -13.58
N ALA A 80 1.31 0.93 -14.72
CA ALA A 80 0.39 0.18 -15.56
C ALA A 80 -0.10 -1.12 -14.90
N GLU A 81 0.80 -1.84 -14.22
CA GLU A 81 0.50 -3.06 -13.45
C GLU A 81 -0.42 -2.76 -12.27
N VAL A 82 -0.13 -1.70 -11.51
CA VAL A 82 -0.99 -1.24 -10.41
C VAL A 82 -2.39 -0.90 -10.89
N GLU A 83 -2.49 -0.20 -12.01
CA GLU A 83 -3.75 0.17 -12.65
C GLU A 83 -4.51 -1.05 -13.21
N GLU A 84 -3.82 -2.08 -13.68
CA GLU A 84 -4.43 -3.33 -14.14
C GLU A 84 -5.09 -4.08 -12.99
N ILE A 85 -4.41 -4.22 -11.86
CA ILE A 85 -4.93 -4.86 -10.65
C ILE A 85 -6.13 -4.08 -10.11
N TYR A 86 -6.01 -2.76 -10.00
CA TYR A 86 -7.12 -1.90 -9.55
C TYR A 86 -8.41 -2.09 -10.36
N ARG A 87 -8.28 -2.29 -11.69
CA ARG A 87 -9.44 -2.50 -12.57
C ARG A 87 -10.11 -3.86 -12.41
N LEU A 88 -9.48 -4.85 -11.78
CA LEU A 88 -10.10 -6.17 -11.57
C LEU A 88 -11.40 -6.08 -10.75
N ASN A 89 -11.46 -5.12 -9.82
CA ASN A 89 -12.65 -4.86 -8.99
C ASN A 89 -13.51 -3.66 -9.42
N ASN A 90 -12.98 -2.80 -10.29
CA ASN A 90 -13.57 -1.48 -10.56
C ASN A 90 -13.87 -1.24 -12.06
N GLY A 91 -13.84 -2.31 -12.88
CA GLY A 91 -14.05 -2.29 -14.34
C GLY A 91 -15.49 -2.45 -14.80
#